data_AF-A0A3M0AIZ2-F1
#
_entry.id   AF-A0A3M0AIZ2-F1
#
_cell.length_a   1.000
_cell.length_b   1.000
_cell.length_c   1.000
_cell.angle_alpha   90.00
_cell.angle_beta   90.00
_cell.angle_gamma   90.00
#
_symmetry.space_group_name_H-M   'P 1'
#
loop_
_entity.id
_entity.type
_entity.pdbx_description
1 polymer ?
#
loop_
_entity_poly.entity_id
_entity_poly.type
_entity_poly.pdbx_seq_one_letter_code
_entity_poly.pdbx_strand_id
1 'polypeptide(L)'
;MIALVTKFFTTNALIISGILLMTSCGGATPIQKASDSNSGFDGAFYDGESVEVSENSSGAEEYRLFHHDDVGFQNMVAVRQQAENRANQFCGQRNLASRTIREQASTPPFILGNFARIEIIFVCEEPELVRLSVEQHESDKWETLETLANLRDRGVITEEEFEVEKAKILSQ
;
A
#
# COMPACT_ATOMS: atom_id res chain seq x y z
N MET A 1 59.52 5.48 44.54
CA MET A 1 59.09 4.21 43.91
C MET A 1 57.83 4.50 43.11
N ILE A 2 58.00 5.18 41.96
CA ILE A 2 56.95 5.76 41.12
C ILE A 2 57.01 4.96 39.81
N ALA A 3 56.52 3.72 39.84
CA ALA A 3 56.50 2.86 38.65
C ALA A 3 55.61 1.62 38.85
N LEU A 4 54.41 1.76 39.44
CA LEU A 4 53.50 0.61 39.51
C LEU A 4 51.99 0.94 39.49
N VAL A 5 51.60 2.16 39.11
CA VAL A 5 50.17 2.54 39.05
C VAL A 5 49.67 2.76 37.61
N THR A 6 50.57 2.82 36.62
CA THR A 6 50.23 3.21 35.25
C THR A 6 49.93 2.08 34.27
N LYS A 7 49.84 0.81 34.72
CA LYS A 7 49.53 -0.33 33.82
C LYS A 7 48.15 -0.94 34.00
N PHE A 8 47.38 -0.56 35.04
CA PHE A 8 46.05 -1.13 35.25
C PHE A 8 44.91 -0.34 34.61
N PHE A 9 45.16 0.91 34.17
CA PHE A 9 44.12 1.75 33.58
C PHE A 9 44.04 1.70 32.04
N THR A 10 45.01 1.07 31.36
CA THR A 10 45.07 1.10 29.89
C THR A 10 44.45 -0.11 29.20
N THR A 11 44.12 -1.19 29.91
CA THR A 11 43.60 -2.43 29.29
C THR A 11 42.09 -2.59 29.33
N ASN A 12 41.37 -1.82 30.15
CA ASN A 12 39.91 -1.92 30.27
C ASN A 12 39.12 -0.86 29.48
N ALA A 13 39.81 0.05 28.78
CA ALA A 13 39.17 1.08 27.95
C ALA A 13 38.87 0.62 26.50
N LEU A 14 39.22 -0.62 26.14
CA LEU A 14 39.10 -1.13 24.76
C LEU A 14 37.92 -2.06 24.52
N ILE A 15 37.08 -2.34 25.53
CA ILE A 15 35.94 -3.27 25.39
C ILE A 15 34.57 -2.55 25.46
N ILE A 16 34.51 -1.29 25.88
CA ILE A 16 33.25 -0.51 25.99
C ILE A 16 33.07 0.43 24.78
N SER A 17 33.52 0.01 23.59
CA SER A 17 33.36 0.77 22.33
C SER A 17 32.62 -0.04 21.26
N GLY A 18 31.81 -1.03 21.64
CA GLY A 18 31.24 -2.02 20.72
C GLY A 18 29.72 -2.13 20.63
N ILE A 19 28.93 -1.35 21.38
CA ILE A 19 27.46 -1.58 21.49
C ILE A 19 26.63 -0.30 21.36
N LEU A 20 27.03 0.65 20.53
CA LEU A 20 26.16 1.80 20.24
C LEU A 20 26.04 2.02 18.74
N LEU A 21 24.78 2.08 18.29
CA LEU A 21 24.30 2.57 16.98
C LEU A 21 24.08 1.53 15.87
N MET A 22 23.27 0.50 16.15
CA MET A 22 22.46 -0.16 15.11
C MET A 22 20.98 0.22 15.29
N THR A 23 20.67 1.52 15.27
CA THR A 23 19.29 1.97 15.04
C THR A 23 19.10 2.10 13.54
N SER A 24 18.80 0.98 12.86
CA SER A 24 18.37 1.08 11.47
C SER A 24 16.97 1.71 11.47
N CYS A 25 16.84 2.85 10.81
CA CYS A 25 15.54 3.43 10.50
C CYS A 25 14.98 2.68 9.28
N GLY A 26 14.67 1.39 9.44
CA GLY A 26 13.98 0.57 8.43
C GLY A 26 12.49 0.87 8.43
N GLY A 27 12.12 2.15 8.32
CA GLY A 27 10.73 2.60 8.31
C GLY A 27 10.19 2.66 6.89
N ALA A 28 8.93 2.27 6.70
CA ALA A 28 8.24 2.49 5.45
C ALA A 28 8.32 3.97 5.05
N THR A 29 8.48 4.23 3.75
CA THR A 29 8.49 5.56 3.14
C THR A 29 7.33 6.44 3.61
N PRO A 30 7.54 7.65 4.13
CA PRO A 30 6.44 8.46 4.63
C PRO A 30 5.50 8.91 3.51
N ILE A 31 4.20 8.94 3.79
CA ILE A 31 3.20 9.60 2.95
C ILE A 31 3.35 11.11 3.15
N GLN A 32 3.44 11.86 2.05
CA GLN A 32 3.66 13.30 2.06
C GLN A 32 2.68 14.00 1.10
N LYS A 33 2.53 15.31 1.19
CA LYS A 33 1.84 16.07 0.15
C LYS A 33 2.58 15.91 -1.17
N ALA A 34 1.86 15.73 -2.27
CA ALA A 34 2.46 15.52 -3.58
C ALA A 34 3.25 16.76 -4.06
N SER A 35 2.81 17.95 -3.67
CA SER A 35 3.46 19.24 -3.92
C SER A 35 4.76 19.45 -3.15
N ASP A 36 4.91 18.81 -1.99
CA ASP A 36 6.08 18.94 -1.11
C ASP A 36 7.05 17.77 -1.25
N SER A 37 6.82 16.86 -2.22
CA SER A 37 7.60 15.63 -2.37
C SER A 37 7.96 15.33 -3.82
N ASN A 38 9.15 14.75 -4.00
CA ASN A 38 9.63 14.26 -5.29
C ASN A 38 9.19 12.80 -5.50
N SER A 39 9.09 12.38 -6.76
CA SER A 39 8.76 11.00 -7.09
C SER A 39 9.87 10.05 -6.66
N GLY A 40 9.50 8.86 -6.20
CA GLY A 40 10.45 7.75 -6.02
C GLY A 40 11.03 7.22 -7.33
N PHE A 41 10.46 7.62 -8.48
CA PHE A 41 10.98 7.35 -9.82
C PHE A 41 11.86 8.49 -10.37
N ASP A 42 11.93 9.65 -9.69
CA ASP A 42 12.71 10.79 -10.18
C ASP A 42 14.20 10.45 -10.26
N GLY A 43 14.78 10.59 -11.44
CA GLY A 43 16.19 10.26 -11.71
C GLY A 43 16.51 8.76 -11.66
N ALA A 44 15.50 7.88 -11.60
CA ALA A 44 15.71 6.46 -11.67
C ALA A 44 16.12 6.00 -13.09
N PHE A 45 16.97 4.98 -13.18
CA PHE A 45 17.31 4.35 -14.46
C PHE A 45 16.09 3.68 -15.12
N TYR A 46 15.22 3.08 -14.31
CA TYR A 46 13.92 2.55 -14.71
C TYR A 46 12.83 3.49 -14.22
N ASP A 47 12.27 4.28 -15.11
CA ASP A 47 11.24 5.29 -14.83
C ASP A 47 9.85 4.69 -14.61
N GLY A 48 9.59 3.48 -15.10
CA GLY A 48 8.28 2.84 -14.99
C GLY A 48 7.24 3.50 -15.89
N GLU A 49 5.98 3.10 -15.74
CA GLU A 49 4.86 3.60 -16.53
C GLU A 49 3.86 4.35 -15.65
N SER A 50 3.45 5.54 -16.09
CA SER A 50 2.47 6.37 -15.40
C SER A 50 1.09 6.24 -16.05
N VAL A 51 0.07 6.05 -15.22
CA VAL A 51 -1.34 5.97 -15.63
C VAL A 51 -2.16 6.92 -14.76
N GLU A 52 -2.99 7.75 -15.40
CA GLU A 52 -4.02 8.50 -14.69
C GLU A 52 -5.22 7.60 -14.45
N VAL A 53 -5.61 7.45 -13.19
CA VAL A 53 -6.68 6.54 -12.75
C VAL A 53 -7.98 7.29 -12.58
N SER A 54 -7.94 8.52 -12.05
CA SER A 54 -9.11 9.38 -11.92
C SER A 54 -8.71 10.86 -11.89
N GLU A 55 -9.70 11.73 -12.13
CA GLU A 55 -9.48 13.19 -12.10
C GLU A 55 -9.62 13.76 -10.68
N ASN A 56 -8.83 14.78 -10.36
CA ASN A 56 -8.97 15.57 -9.13
C ASN A 56 -9.76 16.87 -9.40
N SER A 57 -11.00 16.73 -9.85
CA SER A 57 -11.85 17.86 -10.28
C SER A 57 -12.20 18.84 -9.15
N SER A 58 -12.20 18.37 -7.91
CA SER A 58 -12.44 19.19 -6.71
C SER A 58 -11.23 20.00 -6.28
N GLY A 59 -10.03 19.72 -6.84
CA GLY A 59 -8.78 20.34 -6.41
C GLY A 59 -8.41 19.96 -4.96
N ALA A 60 -8.77 18.75 -4.53
CA ALA A 60 -8.41 18.25 -3.21
C ALA A 60 -6.89 18.12 -3.08
N GLU A 61 -6.39 18.21 -1.84
CA GLU A 61 -4.95 18.03 -1.57
C GLU A 61 -4.52 16.61 -1.95
N GLU A 62 -3.52 16.54 -2.83
CA GLU A 62 -2.94 15.28 -3.27
C GLU A 62 -1.81 14.85 -2.34
N TYR A 63 -1.79 13.56 -2.03
CA TYR A 63 -0.75 12.90 -1.26
C TYR A 63 0.01 11.92 -2.14
N ARG A 64 1.32 11.81 -1.92
CA ARG A 64 2.22 10.89 -2.59
C ARG A 64 2.62 9.77 -1.65
N LEU A 65 2.52 8.55 -2.17
CA LEU A 65 2.99 7.34 -1.53
C LEU A 65 3.86 6.56 -2.50
N PHE A 66 5.15 6.41 -2.19
CA PHE A 66 6.03 5.48 -2.89
C PHE A 66 6.14 4.18 -2.10
N HIS A 67 6.06 3.03 -2.73
CA HIS A 67 6.21 1.73 -2.09
C HIS A 67 7.00 0.78 -3.00
N HIS A 68 7.96 0.08 -2.43
CA HIS A 68 8.80 -0.86 -3.15
C HIS A 68 8.96 -2.14 -2.35
N ASP A 69 9.21 -3.23 -3.06
CA ASP A 69 9.75 -4.43 -2.45
C ASP A 69 11.26 -4.26 -2.20
N ASP A 70 11.70 -4.62 -1.00
CA ASP A 70 13.09 -4.60 -0.57
C ASP A 70 13.84 -5.88 -0.95
N VAL A 71 13.12 -6.98 -1.21
CA VAL A 71 13.71 -8.32 -1.35
C VAL A 71 13.48 -8.97 -2.70
N GLY A 72 12.75 -8.33 -3.61
CA GLY A 72 12.61 -8.76 -5.02
C GLY A 72 11.82 -10.05 -5.23
N PHE A 73 10.97 -10.45 -4.28
CA PHE A 73 10.14 -11.66 -4.35
C PHE A 73 8.64 -11.37 -4.49
N GLN A 74 8.22 -10.14 -4.26
CA GLN A 74 6.82 -9.71 -4.39
C GLN A 74 6.52 -9.38 -5.86
N ASN A 75 5.36 -9.81 -6.34
CA ASN A 75 4.85 -9.39 -7.63
C ASN A 75 4.21 -7.99 -7.53
N MET A 76 4.02 -7.33 -8.68
CA MET A 76 3.41 -6.00 -8.72
C MET A 76 1.99 -5.92 -8.13
N VAL A 77 1.24 -7.02 -8.14
CA VAL A 77 -0.11 -7.06 -7.54
C VAL A 77 -0.02 -6.87 -6.02
N ALA A 78 0.89 -7.58 -5.36
CA ALA A 78 1.09 -7.45 -3.92
C ALA A 78 1.65 -6.07 -3.54
N VAL A 79 2.59 -5.53 -4.33
CA VAL A 79 3.14 -4.18 -4.15
C VAL A 79 2.04 -3.11 -4.29
N ARG A 80 1.18 -3.21 -5.30
CA ARG A 80 0.03 -2.30 -5.46
C ARG A 80 -0.93 -2.41 -4.28
N GLN A 81 -1.33 -3.62 -3.91
CA GLN A 81 -2.26 -3.85 -2.80
C GLN A 81 -1.73 -3.27 -1.47
N GLN A 82 -0.43 -3.40 -1.20
CA GLN A 82 0.18 -2.82 -0.01
C GLN A 82 0.19 -1.28 -0.06
N ALA A 83 0.45 -0.69 -1.22
CA ALA A 83 0.36 0.76 -1.38
C ALA A 83 -1.07 1.28 -1.18
N GLU A 84 -2.07 0.64 -1.80
CA GLU A 84 -3.49 0.97 -1.61
C GLU A 84 -3.91 0.86 -0.14
N ASN A 85 -3.52 -0.22 0.55
CA ASN A 85 -3.82 -0.40 1.97
C ASN A 85 -3.25 0.73 2.84
N ARG A 86 -2.04 1.20 2.52
CA ARG A 86 -1.40 2.32 3.24
C ARG A 86 -2.12 3.64 2.98
N ALA A 87 -2.53 3.90 1.74
CA ALA A 87 -3.33 5.08 1.39
C ALA A 87 -4.70 5.06 2.10
N ASN A 88 -5.38 3.91 2.09
CA ASN A 88 -6.63 3.68 2.81
C ASN A 88 -6.49 3.92 4.32
N GLN A 89 -5.43 3.38 4.95
CA GLN A 89 -5.16 3.62 6.37
C GLN A 89 -4.89 5.10 6.66
N PHE A 90 -4.16 5.79 5.79
CA PHE A 90 -3.86 7.22 5.95
C PHE A 90 -5.14 8.08 5.91
N CYS A 91 -6.03 7.85 4.94
CA CYS A 91 -7.30 8.59 4.88
C CYS A 91 -8.28 8.14 5.98
N GLY A 92 -8.30 6.85 6.32
CA GLY A 92 -9.18 6.28 7.35
C GLY A 92 -8.94 6.85 8.75
N GLN A 93 -7.71 7.25 9.09
CA GLN A 93 -7.41 7.99 10.33
C GLN A 93 -8.18 9.32 10.45
N ARG A 94 -8.73 9.83 9.35
CA ARG A 94 -9.51 11.07 9.25
C ARG A 94 -11.00 10.79 8.95
N ASN A 95 -11.44 9.54 8.98
CA ASN A 95 -12.77 9.09 8.55
C ASN A 95 -13.08 9.42 7.07
N LEU A 96 -12.04 9.40 6.22
CA LEU A 96 -12.13 9.64 4.78
C LEU A 96 -11.77 8.37 4.01
N ALA A 97 -12.23 8.25 2.77
CA ALA A 97 -11.77 7.25 1.82
C ALA A 97 -10.58 7.78 1.00
N SER A 98 -9.70 6.87 0.59
CA SER A 98 -8.65 7.18 -0.38
C SER A 98 -9.19 6.95 -1.78
N ARG A 99 -8.92 7.89 -2.69
CA ARG A 99 -9.12 7.69 -4.13
C ARG A 99 -7.82 7.98 -4.87
N THR A 100 -7.39 7.03 -5.68
CA THR A 100 -6.18 7.14 -6.50
C THR A 100 -6.42 8.07 -7.69
N ILE A 101 -5.56 9.08 -7.84
CA ILE A 101 -5.52 10.00 -8.98
C ILE A 101 -4.58 9.48 -10.05
N ARG A 102 -3.38 9.04 -9.65
CA ARG A 102 -2.33 8.58 -10.57
C ARG A 102 -1.53 7.44 -9.96
N GLU A 103 -1.13 6.51 -10.81
CA GLU A 103 -0.15 5.49 -10.48
C GLU A 103 1.07 5.63 -11.38
N GLN A 104 2.25 5.41 -10.81
CA GLN A 104 3.48 5.16 -11.57
C GLN A 104 4.08 3.85 -11.09
N ALA A 105 4.30 2.90 -11.99
CA ALA A 105 4.63 1.52 -11.61
C ALA A 105 5.78 0.95 -12.44
N SER A 106 6.65 0.15 -11.80
CA SER A 106 7.67 -0.59 -12.55
C SER A 106 7.03 -1.57 -13.53
N THR A 107 7.56 -1.61 -14.74
CA THR A 107 7.16 -2.56 -15.79
C THR A 107 8.18 -3.71 -15.90
N PRO A 108 7.75 -4.91 -16.29
CA PRO A 108 8.66 -6.02 -16.54
C PRO A 108 9.71 -5.68 -17.62
N PRO A 109 10.91 -6.30 -17.58
CA PRO A 109 11.28 -7.41 -16.71
C PRO A 109 11.74 -6.96 -15.31
N PHE A 110 11.29 -7.68 -14.27
CA PHE A 110 11.73 -7.45 -12.88
C PHE A 110 13.07 -8.14 -12.64
N ILE A 111 14.15 -7.37 -12.78
CA ILE A 111 15.54 -7.81 -12.66
C ILE A 111 16.26 -7.00 -11.59
N LEU A 112 17.52 -7.34 -11.31
CA LEU A 112 18.35 -6.56 -10.38
C LEU A 112 18.37 -5.08 -10.80
N GLY A 113 17.85 -4.21 -9.94
CA GLY A 113 17.74 -2.77 -10.19
C GLY A 113 16.37 -2.31 -10.74
N ASN A 114 15.50 -3.22 -11.18
CA ASN A 114 14.10 -2.95 -11.54
C ASN A 114 13.15 -3.84 -10.74
N PHE A 115 13.23 -3.76 -9.41
CA PHE A 115 12.31 -4.49 -8.55
C PHE A 115 10.89 -3.90 -8.63
N ALA A 116 9.90 -4.70 -8.24
CA ALA A 116 8.52 -4.26 -8.17
C ALA A 116 8.39 -3.06 -7.22
N ARG A 117 7.90 -1.94 -7.75
CA ARG A 117 7.64 -0.70 -7.01
C ARG A 117 6.52 0.08 -7.67
N ILE A 118 5.85 0.88 -6.86
CA ILE A 118 4.72 1.70 -7.27
C ILE A 118 4.77 3.03 -6.51
N GLU A 119 4.35 4.07 -7.19
CA GLU A 119 3.99 5.35 -6.60
C GLU A 119 2.51 5.61 -6.87
N ILE A 120 1.80 6.00 -5.82
CA ILE A 120 0.40 6.38 -5.90
C ILE A 120 0.28 7.85 -5.50
N ILE A 121 -0.33 8.65 -6.36
CA ILE A 121 -0.88 9.95 -6.01
C ILE A 121 -2.36 9.77 -5.73
N PHE A 122 -2.81 10.16 -4.54
CA PHE A 122 -4.18 9.95 -4.10
C PHE A 122 -4.70 11.15 -3.33
N VAL A 123 -6.02 11.25 -3.22
CA VAL A 123 -6.70 12.24 -2.38
C VAL A 123 -7.45 11.53 -1.26
N CYS A 124 -7.64 12.22 -0.13
CA CYS A 124 -8.59 11.79 0.88
C CYS A 124 -9.88 12.58 0.71
N GLU A 125 -10.99 11.88 0.53
CA GLU A 125 -12.30 12.47 0.30
C GLU A 125 -13.38 11.78 1.12
N GLU A 126 -14.55 12.40 1.22
CA GLU A 126 -15.68 11.74 1.86
C GLU A 126 -15.93 10.43 1.14
N PRO A 127 -16.05 9.30 1.87
CA PRO A 127 -16.40 8.04 1.24
C PRO A 127 -17.67 8.28 0.45
N GLU A 128 -17.63 7.93 -0.84
CA GLU A 128 -18.85 7.94 -1.65
C GLU A 128 -19.80 6.99 -0.95
N LEU A 129 -20.79 7.56 -0.25
CA LEU A 129 -21.80 6.80 0.45
C LEU A 129 -22.61 6.11 -0.64
N VAL A 130 -22.16 4.93 -1.09
CA VAL A 130 -23.10 3.86 -1.36
C VAL A 130 -23.90 3.81 -0.08
N ARG A 131 -25.16 4.24 -0.15
CA ARG A 131 -26.07 4.35 0.98
C ARG A 131 -26.30 2.95 1.56
N LEU A 132 -25.34 2.47 2.34
CA LEU A 132 -25.46 1.28 3.16
C LEU A 132 -25.99 1.76 4.50
N SER A 133 -27.31 1.95 4.53
CA SER A 133 -28.04 1.98 5.79
C SER A 133 -27.96 0.59 6.42
N VAL A 134 -27.31 0.55 7.58
CA VAL A 134 -27.23 -0.50 8.59
C VAL A 134 -28.48 -1.41 8.67
N GLU A 135 -28.30 -2.72 8.47
CA GLU A 135 -28.96 -3.79 9.23
C GLU A 135 -28.11 -5.07 9.18
N GLN A 136 -27.39 -5.33 10.28
CA GLN A 136 -26.38 -6.39 10.45
C GLN A 136 -26.95 -7.82 10.57
N HIS A 137 -27.97 -8.16 9.79
CA HIS A 137 -28.40 -9.56 9.66
C HIS A 137 -28.89 -9.96 8.26
N GLU A 138 -28.79 -9.05 7.29
CA GLU A 138 -29.14 -9.30 5.87
C GLU A 138 -27.92 -9.17 4.92
N SER A 139 -26.77 -8.68 5.41
CA SER A 139 -25.59 -8.34 4.60
C SER A 139 -25.01 -9.52 3.84
N ASP A 140 -24.88 -10.69 4.48
CA ASP A 140 -24.22 -11.84 3.87
C ASP A 140 -25.02 -12.38 2.68
N LYS A 141 -26.35 -12.32 2.75
CA LYS A 141 -27.26 -12.77 1.67
C LYS A 141 -27.11 -11.91 0.42
N TRP A 142 -27.15 -10.59 0.59
CA TRP A 142 -27.03 -9.65 -0.52
C TRP A 142 -25.59 -9.56 -1.07
N GLU A 143 -24.58 -9.67 -0.22
CA GLU A 143 -23.16 -9.75 -0.63
C GLU A 143 -22.87 -11.03 -1.43
N THR A 144 -23.47 -12.16 -1.03
CA THR A 144 -23.38 -13.41 -1.79
C THR A 144 -24.06 -13.29 -3.15
N LEU A 145 -25.20 -12.60 -3.22
CA LEU A 145 -25.90 -12.34 -4.50
C LEU A 145 -25.11 -11.40 -5.41
N GLU A 146 -24.44 -10.39 -4.86
CA GLU A 146 -23.56 -9.49 -5.61
C GLU A 146 -22.34 -10.23 -6.17
N THR A 147 -21.70 -11.07 -5.35
CA THR A 147 -20.61 -11.94 -5.81
C THR A 147 -21.07 -12.87 -6.92
N LEU A 148 -22.25 -13.47 -6.78
CA LEU A 148 -22.84 -14.35 -7.79
C LEU A 148 -23.13 -13.60 -9.11
N ALA A 149 -23.63 -12.36 -9.05
CA ALA A 149 -23.86 -11.53 -10.23
C ALA A 149 -22.56 -11.17 -10.93
N ASN A 150 -21.51 -10.82 -10.17
CA ASN A 150 -20.18 -10.54 -10.71
C ASN A 150 -19.57 -11.77 -11.42
N LEU A 151 -19.81 -12.98 -10.92
CA LEU A 151 -19.34 -14.22 -11.58
C LEU A 151 -20.04 -14.44 -12.93
N ARG A 152 -21.34 -14.16 -13.01
CA ARG A 152 -22.11 -14.23 -14.26
C ARG A 152 -21.65 -13.17 -15.26
N ASP A 153 -21.50 -11.92 -14.82
CA ASP A 153 -21.13 -10.80 -15.69
C ASP A 153 -19.72 -10.97 -16.27
N ARG A 154 -18.85 -11.68 -15.56
CA ARG A 154 -17.52 -12.11 -16.02
C ARG A 154 -17.54 -13.37 -16.91
N GLY A 155 -18.70 -13.98 -17.15
CA GLY A 155 -18.86 -15.21 -17.92
C GLY A 155 -18.26 -16.46 -17.27
N VAL A 156 -18.04 -16.44 -15.95
CA VAL A 156 -17.49 -17.60 -15.20
C VAL A 156 -18.58 -18.64 -14.96
N ILE A 157 -19.82 -18.18 -14.79
CA ILE A 157 -21.02 -19.01 -14.69
C ILE A 157 -22.03 -18.58 -15.75
N THR A 158 -22.89 -19.50 -16.15
CA THR A 158 -23.99 -19.26 -17.09
C THR A 158 -25.18 -18.59 -16.40
N GLU A 159 -26.09 -17.99 -17.19
CA GLU A 159 -27.34 -17.41 -16.67
C GLU A 159 -28.20 -18.44 -15.91
N GLU A 160 -28.20 -19.69 -16.39
CA GLU A 160 -28.96 -20.77 -15.77
C GLU A 160 -28.39 -21.15 -14.39
N GLU A 161 -27.06 -21.26 -14.28
CA GLU A 161 -26.37 -21.48 -13.01
C GLU A 161 -26.57 -20.31 -12.02
N PHE A 162 -26.57 -19.08 -12.54
CA PHE A 162 -26.84 -17.89 -11.76
C PHE A 162 -28.26 -17.91 -11.14
N GLU A 163 -29.30 -18.16 -11.93
CA GLU A 163 -30.68 -18.14 -11.43
C GLU A 163 -30.97 -19.29 -10.45
N VAL A 164 -30.36 -20.47 -10.64
CA VAL A 164 -30.48 -21.60 -9.70
C VAL A 164 -29.87 -21.27 -8.34
N GLU A 165 -28.65 -20.71 -8.30
CA GLU A 165 -27.98 -20.37 -7.04
C GLU A 165 -28.63 -19.16 -6.36
N LYS A 166 -29.06 -18.16 -7.14
CA LYS A 166 -29.83 -17.01 -6.65
C LYS A 166 -31.12 -17.45 -5.96
N ALA A 167 -31.87 -18.39 -6.54
CA ALA A 167 -33.09 -18.91 -5.93
C ALA A 167 -32.82 -19.61 -4.58
N LYS A 168 -31.71 -20.36 -4.46
CA LYS A 168 -31.30 -20.99 -3.19
C LYS A 168 -30.96 -19.96 -2.13
N ILE A 169 -30.17 -18.94 -2.48
CA ILE A 169 -29.78 -17.86 -1.56
C ILE A 169 -31.01 -17.05 -1.13
N LEU A 170 -31.96 -16.79 -2.03
CA LEU A 170 -33.19 -16.07 -1.71
C LEU A 170 -34.14 -16.85 -0.78
N SER A 171 -34.05 -18.19 -0.79
CA SER A 171 -34.89 -19.08 0.02
C SER A 171 -34.39 -19.33 1.45
N GLN A 172 -33.19 -18.87 1.80
CA GLN A 172 -32.62 -18.86 3.14
C GLN A 172 -33.07 -17.60 3.91
#